data_AF-A0A356BX62-F1
#
_entry.id   AF-A0A356BX62-F1
#
_cell.length_a   1.000
_cell.length_b   1.000
_cell.length_c   1.000
_cell.angle_alpha   90.00
_cell.angle_beta   90.00
_cell.angle_gamma   90.00
#
_symmetry.space_group_name_H-M   'P 1'
#
loop_
_entity.id
_entity.type
_entity.pdbx_description
1 polymer ?
#
loop_
_entity_poly.entity_id
_entity_poly.type
_entity_poly.pdbx_seq_one_letter_code
_entity_poly.pdbx_strand_id
1 'polypeptide(L)'
;MVILPLPLPKPKLIVFASEMGTPINASNLHRNFKQALEKTGLPNIRLHDLRHTYATLMLQEGVHPKIVSERLGHSSIQITLNTYSSVLPDLQSEAAQKLDKALFGKSDDTDEVKENRAIYSTRVAN
;
A
#
# COMPACT_ATOMS: atom_id res chain seq x y z
N MET A 1 -32.94 38.82 -36.45
CA MET A 1 -32.23 37.52 -36.30
C MET A 1 -30.97 37.79 -35.48
N VAL A 2 -31.05 37.62 -34.15
CA VAL A 2 -29.93 37.92 -33.23
C VAL A 2 -29.09 36.65 -33.08
N ILE A 3 -27.85 36.70 -33.57
CA ILE A 3 -26.87 35.64 -33.34
C ILE A 3 -26.42 35.76 -31.88
N LEU A 4 -26.96 34.92 -31.00
CA LEU A 4 -26.42 34.73 -29.66
C LEU A 4 -25.00 34.16 -29.79
N PRO A 5 -23.98 34.72 -29.10
CA PRO A 5 -22.64 34.17 -29.13
C PRO A 5 -22.65 32.76 -28.53
N LEU A 6 -22.10 31.80 -29.28
CA LEU A 6 -21.85 30.44 -28.82
C LEU A 6 -21.07 30.50 -27.50
N PRO A 7 -21.40 29.73 -26.46
CA PRO A 7 -20.66 29.75 -25.20
C PRO A 7 -19.18 29.48 -25.48
N LEU A 8 -18.31 30.40 -25.04
CA LEU A 8 -16.86 30.21 -25.11
C LEU A 8 -16.51 28.90 -24.38
N PRO A 9 -15.64 28.05 -24.94
CA PRO A 9 -15.23 26.83 -24.27
C PRO A 9 -14.60 27.20 -22.92
N LYS A 10 -15.13 26.62 -21.84
CA LYS A 10 -14.61 26.84 -20.49
C LYS A 10 -13.10 26.57 -20.50
N PRO A 11 -12.25 27.46 -19.95
CA PRO A 11 -10.82 27.20 -19.89
C PRO A 11 -10.59 25.91 -19.12
N LYS A 12 -9.93 24.93 -19.76
CA LYS A 12 -9.48 23.72 -19.06
C LYS A 12 -8.39 24.16 -18.09
N LEU A 13 -8.74 24.30 -16.82
CA LEU A 13 -7.77 24.56 -15.76
C LEU A 13 -6.95 23.28 -15.55
N ILE A 14 -5.67 23.31 -15.92
CA ILE A 14 -4.74 22.20 -15.75
C ILE A 14 -3.90 22.50 -14.51
N VAL A 15 -3.88 21.57 -13.56
CA VAL A 15 -3.10 21.72 -12.30
C VAL A 15 -1.60 21.58 -12.58
N PHE A 16 -1.22 20.69 -13.48
CA PHE A 16 0.17 20.45 -13.88
C PHE A 16 0.38 20.87 -15.34
N ALA A 17 0.69 22.15 -15.52
CA ALA A 17 0.93 22.75 -16.82
C ALA A 17 2.43 22.99 -17.06
N SER A 18 2.81 22.98 -18.33
CA SER A 18 4.08 23.56 -18.76
C SER A 18 4.04 25.09 -18.63
N GLU A 19 5.18 25.74 -18.79
CA GLU A 19 5.28 27.22 -18.84
C GLU A 19 4.39 27.84 -19.93
N MET A 20 4.06 27.07 -20.96
CA MET A 20 3.18 27.47 -22.06
C MET A 20 1.69 27.18 -21.79
N GLY A 21 1.33 26.76 -20.57
CA GLY A 21 -0.06 26.44 -20.21
C GLY A 21 -0.59 25.13 -20.80
N THR A 22 0.26 24.32 -21.42
CA THR A 22 -0.12 23.02 -22.00
C THR A 22 0.07 21.89 -21.00
N PRO A 23 -0.60 20.72 -21.16
CA PRO A 23 -0.35 19.57 -20.32
C PRO A 23 1.13 19.17 -20.33
N ILE A 24 1.67 18.83 -19.15
CA ILE A 24 3.05 18.32 -19.07
C ILE A 24 3.17 17.03 -19.88
N ASN A 25 4.19 17.00 -20.75
CA ASN A 25 4.53 15.80 -21.51
C ASN A 25 5.17 14.74 -20.59
N ALA A 26 4.70 13.49 -20.68
CA ALA A 26 5.19 12.38 -19.85
C ALA A 26 6.70 12.14 -19.99
N SER A 27 7.27 12.24 -21.19
CA SER A 27 8.70 12.05 -21.43
C SER A 27 9.54 13.14 -20.74
N ASN A 28 9.04 14.38 -20.73
CA ASN A 28 9.69 15.48 -19.99
C ASN A 28 9.63 15.24 -18.48
N LEU A 29 8.49 14.78 -17.97
CA LEU A 29 8.34 14.42 -16.57
C LEU A 29 9.33 13.32 -16.16
N HIS A 30 9.44 12.26 -16.96
CA HIS A 30 10.37 11.15 -16.70
C HIS A 30 11.82 11.60 -16.72
N ARG A 31 12.21 12.46 -17.67
CA ARG A 31 13.57 13.02 -17.74
C ARG A 31 13.88 13.87 -16.51
N ASN A 32 12.95 14.75 -16.12
CA ASN A 32 13.14 15.60 -14.94
C ASN A 32 13.21 14.76 -13.65
N PHE A 33 12.41 13.71 -13.56
CA PHE A 33 12.47 12.76 -12.45
C PHE A 33 13.83 12.05 -12.36
N LYS A 34 14.36 11.57 -13.48
CA LYS A 34 15.69 10.95 -13.52
C LYS A 34 16.79 11.92 -13.06
N GLN A 35 16.75 13.16 -13.53
CA GLN A 35 17.69 14.20 -13.09
C GLN A 35 17.59 14.48 -11.58
N ALA A 36 16.38 14.42 -11.02
CA ALA A 36 16.19 14.58 -9.58
C ALA A 36 16.83 13.42 -8.80
N LEU A 37 16.68 12.17 -9.26
CA LEU A 37 17.33 10.99 -8.64
C LEU A 37 18.86 11.08 -8.68
N GLU A 38 19.42 11.51 -9.81
CA GLU A 38 20.88 11.69 -9.96
C GLU A 38 21.41 12.74 -8.98
N LYS A 39 20.67 13.83 -8.76
CA LYS A 39 21.06 14.90 -7.81
C LYS A 39 21.00 14.45 -6.35
N THR A 40 20.13 13.51 -6.01
CA THR A 40 19.99 13.01 -4.63
C THR A 40 20.84 11.77 -4.36
N GLY A 41 21.55 11.25 -5.35
CA GLY A 41 22.35 10.02 -5.22
C GLY A 41 21.49 8.76 -5.02
N LEU A 42 20.19 8.83 -5.34
CA LEU A 42 19.30 7.69 -5.22
C LEU A 42 19.48 6.72 -6.39
N PRO A 43 19.18 5.42 -6.19
CA PRO A 43 19.17 4.45 -7.28
C PRO A 43 18.17 4.86 -8.35
N ASN A 44 18.44 4.42 -9.59
CA ASN A 44 17.57 4.67 -10.71
C ASN A 44 16.26 3.87 -10.56
N ILE A 45 15.23 4.52 -10.03
CA ILE A 45 13.87 4.01 -9.90
C ILE A 45 12.95 4.65 -10.93
N ARG A 46 11.84 3.99 -11.26
CA ARG A 46 10.84 4.52 -12.19
C ARG A 46 9.81 5.33 -11.42
N LEU A 47 9.18 6.29 -12.09
CA LEU A 47 8.11 7.10 -11.49
C LEU A 47 6.94 6.23 -10.99
N HIS A 48 6.63 5.14 -11.68
CA HIS A 48 5.59 4.20 -11.27
C HIS A 48 5.92 3.48 -9.96
N ASP A 49 7.22 3.32 -9.63
CA ASP A 49 7.64 2.61 -8.43
C ASP A 49 7.20 3.38 -7.17
N LEU A 50 7.04 4.71 -7.26
CA LEU A 50 6.43 5.52 -6.20
C LEU A 50 4.98 5.09 -5.90
N ARG A 51 4.22 4.74 -6.96
CA ARG A 51 2.85 4.23 -6.81
C ARG A 51 2.83 2.87 -6.13
N HIS A 52 3.82 2.03 -6.41
CA HIS A 52 3.99 0.76 -5.68
C HIS A 52 4.35 0.98 -4.23
N THR A 53 5.31 1.86 -3.94
CA THR A 53 5.70 2.19 -2.56
C THR A 53 4.50 2.67 -1.75
N TYR A 54 3.67 3.57 -2.30
CA TYR A 54 2.44 4.02 -1.63
C TYR A 54 1.50 2.86 -1.26
N ALA A 55 1.28 1.94 -2.20
CA ALA A 55 0.40 0.82 -2.00
C ALA A 55 0.95 -0.19 -0.98
N THR A 56 2.25 -0.50 -1.08
CA THR A 56 2.96 -1.36 -0.13
C THR A 56 2.87 -0.80 1.28
N LEU A 57 3.15 0.50 1.48
CA LEU A 57 3.05 1.15 2.79
C LEU A 57 1.64 1.06 3.37
N MET A 58 0.61 1.34 2.57
CA MET A 58 -0.78 1.22 3.01
C MET A 58 -1.14 -0.20 3.46
N LEU A 59 -0.65 -1.21 2.74
CA LEU A 59 -0.87 -2.60 3.11
C LEU A 59 -0.10 -2.99 4.38
N GLN A 60 1.12 -2.49 4.56
CA GLN A 60 1.89 -2.70 5.80
C GLN A 60 1.20 -2.09 7.02
N GLU A 61 0.54 -0.95 6.87
CA GLU A 61 -0.27 -0.32 7.92
C GLU A 61 -1.62 -1.05 8.18
N GLY A 62 -1.85 -2.20 7.55
CA GLY A 62 -3.06 -3.00 7.75
C GLY A 62 -4.30 -2.46 7.01
N VAL A 63 -4.14 -1.53 6.07
CA VAL A 63 -5.26 -1.02 5.28
C VAL A 63 -5.78 -2.11 4.34
N HIS A 64 -7.09 -2.33 4.37
CA HIS A 64 -7.70 -3.38 3.57
C HIS A 64 -7.40 -3.20 2.06
N PRO A 65 -6.96 -4.25 1.33
CA PRO A 65 -6.55 -4.15 -0.08
C PRO A 65 -7.59 -3.52 -1.02
N LYS A 66 -8.89 -3.71 -0.72
CA LYS A 66 -9.99 -3.05 -1.45
C LYS A 66 -9.90 -1.52 -1.39
N ILE A 67 -9.66 -0.96 -0.20
CA ILE A 67 -9.54 0.49 0.00
C ILE A 67 -8.30 1.03 -0.73
N VAL A 68 -7.19 0.29 -0.65
CA VAL A 68 -5.96 0.64 -1.38
C VAL A 68 -6.21 0.64 -2.89
N SER A 69 -6.92 -0.37 -3.41
CA SER A 69 -7.28 -0.49 -4.83
C SER A 69 -8.16 0.67 -5.32
N GLU A 70 -9.15 1.08 -4.51
CA GLU A 70 -10.04 2.22 -4.81
C GLU A 70 -9.26 3.53 -4.86
N ARG A 71 -8.36 3.78 -3.89
CA ARG A 71 -7.49 4.97 -3.89
C ARG A 71 -6.51 5.02 -5.06
N LEU A 72 -6.07 3.85 -5.52
CA LEU A 72 -5.23 3.71 -6.71
C LEU A 72 -6.05 3.67 -8.00
N GLY A 73 -7.38 3.74 -7.97
CA GLY A 73 -8.20 3.67 -9.18
C GLY A 73 -7.90 2.43 -10.05
N HIS A 74 -7.42 1.34 -9.45
CA HIS A 74 -7.23 0.09 -10.18
C HIS A 74 -8.60 -0.50 -10.51
N SER A 75 -8.82 -0.82 -11.78
CA SER A 75 -10.06 -1.44 -12.26
C SER A 75 -10.31 -2.82 -11.67
N SER A 76 -9.26 -3.49 -11.16
CA SER A 76 -9.37 -4.79 -10.52
C SER A 76 -8.52 -4.87 -9.24
N ILE A 77 -9.15 -5.36 -8.17
CA ILE A 77 -8.52 -5.68 -6.89
C ILE A 77 -7.45 -6.77 -7.06
N GLN A 78 -7.60 -7.66 -8.05
CA GLN A 78 -6.62 -8.71 -8.34
C GLN A 78 -5.27 -8.14 -8.75
N ILE A 79 -5.21 -6.95 -9.38
CA ILE A 79 -3.94 -6.30 -9.71
C ILE A 79 -3.21 -5.92 -8.43
N THR A 80 -3.94 -5.33 -7.48
CA THR A 80 -3.41 -4.95 -6.16
C THR A 80 -2.97 -6.19 -5.38
N LEU A 81 -3.82 -7.22 -5.28
CA LEU A 81 -3.48 -8.45 -4.56
C LEU A 81 -2.28 -9.18 -5.19
N ASN A 82 -2.27 -9.39 -6.51
CA ASN A 82 -1.17 -10.11 -7.18
C ASN A 82 0.15 -9.34 -7.13
N THR A 83 0.11 -8.01 -7.15
CA THR A 83 1.32 -7.17 -7.13
C THR A 83 1.91 -7.05 -5.72
N TYR A 84 1.08 -7.12 -4.69
CA TYR A 84 1.51 -6.93 -3.29
C TYR A 84 1.45 -8.21 -2.45
N SER A 85 1.35 -9.38 -3.09
CA SER A 85 1.32 -10.69 -2.43
C SER A 85 2.50 -10.93 -1.48
N SER A 86 3.64 -10.27 -1.68
CA SER A 86 4.82 -10.41 -0.81
C SER A 86 4.68 -9.77 0.56
N VAL A 87 3.74 -8.82 0.72
CA VAL A 87 3.48 -8.10 1.99
C VAL A 87 2.31 -8.72 2.76
N LEU A 88 1.55 -9.60 2.10
CA LEU A 88 0.41 -10.33 2.69
C LEU A 88 0.78 -11.39 3.74
N PRO A 89 1.96 -12.05 3.74
CA PRO A 89 2.30 -13.06 4.76
C PRO A 89 2.34 -12.47 6.16
N ASP A 90 2.87 -11.25 6.31
CA ASP A 90 2.96 -10.55 7.60
C ASP A 90 1.55 -10.16 8.10
N LEU A 91 0.67 -9.74 7.18
CA LEU A 91 -0.73 -9.42 7.49
C LEU A 91 -1.54 -10.64 7.96
N GLN A 92 -1.27 -11.83 7.42
CA GLN A 92 -1.93 -13.06 7.84
C GLN A 92 -1.52 -13.45 9.27
N SER A 93 -0.23 -13.32 9.61
CA SER A 93 0.26 -13.57 10.96
C SER A 93 -0.34 -12.57 11.96
N GLU A 94 -0.37 -11.29 11.60
CA GLU A 94 -0.95 -10.25 12.44
C GLU A 94 -2.47 -10.43 12.63
N ALA A 95 -3.20 -10.82 11.59
CA ALA A 95 -4.62 -11.15 11.68
C ALA A 95 -4.88 -12.34 12.60
N ALA A 96 -4.06 -13.40 12.51
CA ALA A 96 -4.13 -14.55 13.41
C ALA A 96 -3.84 -14.16 14.86
N GLN A 97 -2.82 -13.33 15.11
CA GLN A 97 -2.52 -12.83 16.46
C GLN A 97 -3.62 -11.92 17.03
N LYS A 98 -4.23 -11.07 16.18
CA LYS A 98 -5.38 -10.24 16.56
C LYS A 98 -6.60 -11.11 16.90
N LEU A 99 -6.85 -12.17 16.13
CA LEU A 99 -7.92 -13.12 16.39
C LEU A 99 -7.67 -13.88 17.70
N ASP A 100 -6.45 -14.40 17.89
CA ASP A 100 -6.03 -15.09 19.11
C ASP A 100 -6.23 -14.20 20.34
N LYS A 101 -5.78 -12.93 20.26
CA LYS A 101 -6.00 -11.93 21.31
C LYS A 101 -7.47 -11.58 21.53
N ALA A 102 -8.30 -11.56 20.48
CA ALA A 102 -9.72 -11.26 20.60
C ALA A 102 -10.53 -12.44 21.19
N LEU A 103 -10.11 -13.67 20.91
CA LEU A 103 -10.77 -14.89 21.38
C LEU A 103 -10.30 -15.32 22.76
N PHE A 104 -9.00 -15.22 23.04
CA PHE A 104 -8.36 -15.75 24.25
C PHE A 104 -7.75 -14.67 25.15
N GLY A 105 -8.11 -13.39 24.92
CA GLY A 105 -7.55 -12.20 25.53
C GLY A 105 -6.84 -12.41 26.88
N LYS A 106 -5.51 -12.25 26.86
CA LYS A 106 -4.58 -12.28 28.01
C LYS A 106 -5.07 -13.13 29.20
N SER A 107 -5.10 -14.45 29.02
CA SER A 107 -4.97 -15.35 30.16
C SER A 107 -3.49 -15.33 30.59
N ASP A 108 -3.22 -14.78 31.76
CA ASP A 108 -1.94 -14.92 32.48
C ASP A 108 -1.73 -16.38 32.94
N ASP A 109 -1.77 -17.34 32.01
CA ASP A 109 -1.83 -18.78 32.32
C ASP A 109 -0.70 -19.58 31.65
N THR A 110 0.40 -18.91 31.31
CA THR A 110 1.57 -19.55 30.70
C THR A 110 2.43 -20.31 31.72
N ASP A 111 2.11 -20.21 33.01
CA ASP A 111 2.82 -20.91 34.08
C ASP A 111 2.29 -22.33 34.33
N GLU A 112 0.99 -22.60 34.11
CA GLU A 112 0.42 -23.95 34.33
C GLU A 112 0.85 -25.00 33.27
N VAL A 113 1.13 -24.59 32.03
CA VAL A 113 1.50 -25.53 30.96
C VAL A 113 2.94 -26.05 31.13
N LYS A 114 3.83 -25.27 31.75
CA LYS A 114 5.21 -25.71 32.03
C LYS A 114 5.26 -26.70 33.20
N GLU A 115 4.48 -26.46 34.24
CA GLU A 115 4.41 -27.33 35.41
C GLU A 115 3.83 -28.71 35.07
N ASN A 116 2.75 -28.74 34.27
CA ASN A 116 2.16 -30.00 33.82
C ASN A 116 3.11 -30.83 32.94
N ARG A 117 3.92 -30.19 32.08
CA ARG A 117 4.87 -30.92 31.20
C ARG A 117 6.03 -31.55 31.98
N ALA A 118 6.47 -30.93 33.09
CA ALA A 118 7.47 -31.49 33.98
C ALA A 118 6.95 -32.73 34.72
N ILE A 119 5.69 -32.69 35.20
CA ILE A 119 5.05 -33.80 35.92
C ILE A 119 4.88 -35.04 35.03
N TYR A 120 4.55 -34.87 33.75
CA TYR A 120 4.43 -35.99 32.81
C TYR A 120 5.77 -36.61 32.41
N SER A 121 6.86 -35.84 32.41
CA SER A 121 8.20 -36.37 32.12
C SER A 121 8.75 -37.24 33.27
N THR A 122 8.38 -36.95 34.52
CA THR A 122 8.89 -37.67 35.70
C THR A 122 8.19 -39.02 35.93
N ARG A 123 6.94 -39.20 35.49
CA ARG A 123 6.18 -40.45 35.69
C ARG A 123 6.49 -41.56 34.69
N VAL A 124 7.16 -41.26 33.59
CA VAL A 124 7.52 -42.26 32.55
C VAL A 124 8.90 -42.89 32.80
N ALA A 125 9.65 -42.38 33.79
CA ALA A 125 11.00 -42.82 34.12
C ALA A 125 11.12 -43.69 35.39
N ASN A 126 10.00 -44.17 35.96
CA ASN A 126 9.96 -45.05 37.14
C ASN A 126 9.16 -46.32 36.84
#